data_AF-A0A960X714-F1
#
_entry.id   AF-A0A960X714-F1
#
_cell.length_a   1.000
_cell.length_b   1.000
_cell.length_c   1.000
_cell.angle_alpha   90.00
_cell.angle_beta   90.00
_cell.angle_gamma   90.00
#
_symmetry.space_group_name_H-M   'P 1'
#
loop_
_entity.id
_entity.type
_entity.pdbx_description
1 polymer ?
#
loop_
_entity_poly.entity_id
_entity_poly.type
_entity_poly.pdbx_seq_one_letter_code
_entity_poly.pdbx_strand_id
1 'polypeptide(L)'
;MNRLSSLLLAFAVILYSAWQSSILFSHWVGAPLVLYSWAAFLVWMLPIPLFWLHYFITKPEVKWNSFPIWIALILVLFGQMGSFNTLNYFGFAFALSALIPWQWPFLAWIAGSLSWMPALGWVGSYVFPSIIVPVRIILAVAAALWALIVMWRKR
;
A
#
# COMPACT_ATOMS: atom_id res chain seq x y z
N MET A 1 9.95 17.25 -13.72
CA MET A 1 8.56 16.91 -14.12
C MET A 1 7.60 17.88 -13.47
N ASN A 2 6.63 18.41 -14.22
CA ASN A 2 5.55 19.19 -13.60
C ASN A 2 4.70 18.24 -12.71
N ARG A 3 4.07 18.77 -11.67
CA ARG A 3 3.30 17.96 -10.70
C ARG A 3 2.26 17.06 -11.38
N LEU A 4 1.58 17.59 -12.39
CA LEU A 4 0.54 16.88 -13.12
C LEU A 4 1.09 15.62 -13.80
N SER A 5 2.23 15.72 -14.49
CA SER A 5 2.89 14.56 -15.12
C SER A 5 3.29 13.49 -14.11
N SER A 6 3.81 13.87 -12.93
CA SER A 6 4.15 12.92 -11.87
C SER A 6 2.93 12.18 -11.34
N LEU A 7 1.81 12.89 -11.15
CA LEU A 7 0.57 12.27 -10.68
C LEU A 7 -0.03 11.36 -11.74
N LEU A 8 -0.07 11.79 -13.01
CA LEU A 8 -0.53 10.95 -14.11
C LEU A 8 0.28 9.66 -14.23
N LEU A 9 1.61 9.77 -14.11
CA LEU A 9 2.48 8.61 -14.09
C LEU A 9 2.21 7.70 -12.89
N ALA A 10 2.06 8.28 -11.69
CA ALA A 10 1.72 7.51 -10.50
C ALA A 10 0.39 6.76 -10.68
N PHE A 11 -0.65 7.41 -11.21
CA PHE A 11 -1.93 6.76 -11.51
C PHE A 11 -1.79 5.64 -12.54
N ALA A 12 -1.04 5.86 -13.61
CA ALA A 12 -0.79 4.81 -14.61
C ALA A 12 -0.08 3.59 -13.99
N VAL A 13 0.93 3.81 -13.15
CA VAL A 13 1.66 2.75 -12.46
C VAL A 13 0.80 2.06 -11.40
N ILE A 14 -0.07 2.79 -10.70
CA ILE A 14 -1.05 2.21 -9.75
C ILE A 14 -2.02 1.30 -10.50
N LEU A 15 -2.61 1.76 -11.61
CA LEU A 15 -3.53 0.95 -12.42
C LEU A 15 -2.85 -0.30 -12.97
N TYR A 16 -1.65 -0.16 -13.50
CA TYR A 16 -0.86 -1.29 -13.98
C TYR A 16 -0.56 -2.27 -12.83
N SER A 17 -0.07 -1.78 -11.69
CA SER A 17 0.25 -2.62 -10.53
C SER A 17 -0.98 -3.29 -9.92
N ALA A 18 -2.12 -2.61 -9.92
CA ALA A 18 -3.40 -3.15 -9.48
C ALA A 18 -3.87 -4.28 -10.41
N TRP A 19 -3.73 -4.10 -11.74
CA TRP A 19 -4.07 -5.13 -12.71
C TRP A 19 -3.18 -6.36 -12.55
N GLN A 20 -1.87 -6.18 -12.42
CA GLN A 20 -0.92 -7.25 -12.16
C GLN A 20 -1.14 -7.94 -10.80
N SER A 21 -1.79 -7.26 -9.86
CA SER A 21 -2.19 -7.79 -8.56
C SER A 21 -3.66 -8.20 -8.50
N SER A 22 -4.37 -8.32 -9.62
CA SER A 22 -5.82 -8.60 -9.67
C SER A 22 -6.23 -9.88 -8.93
N ILE A 23 -5.37 -10.91 -8.96
CA ILE A 23 -5.56 -12.18 -8.23
C ILE A 23 -5.65 -11.93 -6.71
N LEU A 24 -4.96 -10.93 -6.18
CA LEU A 24 -5.07 -10.55 -4.76
C LEU A 24 -6.50 -10.09 -4.42
N PHE A 25 -7.05 -9.23 -5.27
CA PHE A 25 -8.38 -8.66 -5.05
C PHE A 25 -9.46 -9.73 -5.16
N SER A 26 -9.33 -10.68 -6.10
CA SER A 26 -10.27 -11.81 -6.18
C SER A 26 -10.21 -12.69 -4.92
N HIS A 27 -9.02 -12.89 -4.34
CA HIS A 27 -8.87 -13.64 -3.08
C HIS A 27 -9.46 -12.90 -1.88
N TRP A 28 -9.45 -11.56 -1.86
CA TRP A 28 -10.04 -10.79 -0.76
C TRP A 28 -11.56 -10.79 -0.76
N VAL A 29 -12.17 -10.78 -1.95
CA VAL A 29 -13.62 -10.73 -2.10
C VAL A 29 -14.23 -12.13 -2.02
N GLY A 30 -13.55 -13.13 -2.58
CA GLY A 30 -14.11 -14.48 -2.75
C GLY A 30 -13.89 -15.46 -1.59
N ALA A 31 -12.91 -15.23 -0.70
CA ALA A 31 -12.59 -16.20 0.33
C ALA A 31 -13.35 -15.91 1.66
N PRO A 32 -14.17 -16.85 2.17
CA PRO A 32 -15.01 -16.63 3.36
C PRO A 32 -14.22 -16.35 4.64
N LEU A 33 -12.99 -16.87 4.75
CA LEU A 33 -12.06 -16.58 5.85
C LEU A 33 -11.41 -15.19 5.75
N VAL A 34 -11.68 -14.46 4.66
CA VAL A 34 -10.97 -13.25 4.24
C VAL A 34 -11.94 -12.06 4.08
N LEU A 35 -13.24 -12.27 4.38
CA LEU A 35 -14.36 -11.32 4.22
C LEU A 35 -14.12 -9.90 4.79
N TYR A 36 -13.15 -9.71 5.69
CA TYR A 36 -12.81 -8.40 6.28
C TYR A 36 -11.43 -7.85 5.88
N SER A 37 -10.74 -8.48 4.93
CA SER A 37 -9.39 -8.05 4.52
C SER A 37 -9.42 -6.75 3.72
N TRP A 38 -10.52 -6.48 3.02
CA TRP A 38 -10.77 -5.18 2.41
C TRP A 38 -10.86 -4.07 3.47
N ALA A 39 -11.38 -4.35 4.67
CA ALA A 39 -11.43 -3.36 5.75
C ALA A 39 -10.02 -3.02 6.27
N ALA A 40 -9.16 -4.04 6.45
CA ALA A 40 -7.74 -3.82 6.77
C ALA A 40 -7.03 -3.01 5.67
N PHE A 41 -7.34 -3.28 4.40
CA PHE A 41 -6.83 -2.48 3.27
C PHE A 41 -7.24 -1.02 3.35
N LEU A 42 -8.52 -0.73 3.59
CA LEU A 42 -9.03 0.64 3.70
C LEU A 42 -8.38 1.40 4.86
N VAL A 43 -8.23 0.73 6.01
CA VAL A 43 -7.53 1.29 7.17
C VAL A 43 -6.07 1.58 6.83
N TRP A 44 -5.37 0.64 6.21
CA TRP A 44 -3.98 0.81 5.78
C TRP A 44 -3.82 1.94 4.76
N MET A 45 -4.80 2.14 3.87
CA MET A 45 -4.82 3.21 2.87
C MET A 45 -5.13 4.61 3.42
N LEU A 46 -5.73 4.70 4.61
CA LEU A 46 -6.20 5.94 5.25
C LEU A 46 -5.20 7.12 5.27
N PRO A 47 -3.87 6.91 5.40
CA PRO A 47 -2.89 7.99 5.30
C PRO A 47 -2.96 8.81 4.00
N ILE A 48 -3.32 8.18 2.87
CA ILE A 48 -3.37 8.84 1.55
C ILE A 48 -4.48 9.90 1.49
N PRO A 49 -5.79 9.58 1.69
CA PRO A 49 -6.83 10.59 1.64
C PRO A 49 -6.67 11.65 2.72
N LEU A 50 -6.18 11.31 3.92
CA LEU A 50 -5.92 12.29 4.97
C LEU A 50 -4.80 13.26 4.59
N PHE A 51 -3.73 12.77 3.93
CA PHE A 51 -2.71 13.65 3.36
C PHE A 51 -3.33 14.63 2.37
N TRP A 52 -4.13 14.16 1.42
CA TRP A 52 -4.73 15.01 0.39
C TRP A 52 -5.72 16.02 0.97
N LEU A 53 -6.58 15.61 1.91
CA LEU A 53 -7.48 16.49 2.63
C LEU A 53 -6.69 17.64 3.30
N HIS A 54 -5.66 17.29 4.06
CA HIS A 54 -4.81 18.27 4.73
C HIS A 54 -4.02 19.14 3.74
N TYR A 55 -3.55 18.57 2.64
CA TYR A 55 -2.85 19.29 1.56
C TYR A 55 -3.75 20.35 0.91
N PHE A 56 -5.01 20.04 0.62
CA PHE A 56 -5.94 20.99 0.02
C PHE A 56 -6.30 22.15 0.96
N ILE A 57 -6.32 21.88 2.27
CA ILE A 57 -6.59 22.91 3.30
C ILE A 57 -5.38 23.81 3.51
N THR A 58 -4.19 23.24 3.70
CA THR A 58 -2.99 23.99 4.13
C THR A 58 -2.09 24.44 3.00
N LYS A 59 -2.24 23.87 1.80
CA LYS A 59 -1.39 24.11 0.61
C LYS A 59 0.12 24.16 0.93
N PRO A 60 0.65 23.16 1.65
CA PRO A 60 2.05 23.15 2.05
C PRO A 60 2.96 23.07 0.82
N GLU A 61 4.17 23.62 0.93
CA GLU A 61 5.23 23.34 -0.03
C GLU A 61 5.71 21.90 0.14
N VAL A 62 5.69 21.14 -0.95
CA VAL A 62 5.95 19.70 -0.92
C VAL A 62 6.84 19.32 -2.08
N LYS A 63 7.93 18.60 -1.78
CA LYS A 63 8.85 18.05 -2.78
C LYS A 63 8.36 16.68 -3.23
N TRP A 64 7.92 16.59 -4.48
CA TRP A 64 7.53 15.32 -5.10
C TRP A 64 8.76 14.53 -5.54
N ASN A 65 8.75 13.22 -5.31
CA ASN A 65 9.83 12.31 -5.67
C ASN A 65 9.27 11.12 -6.46
N SER A 66 9.86 10.85 -7.64
CA SER A 66 9.47 9.73 -8.51
C SER A 66 10.06 8.39 -8.08
N PHE A 67 10.89 8.35 -7.03
CA PHE A 67 11.53 7.13 -6.53
C PHE A 67 10.55 5.97 -6.29
N PRO A 68 9.40 6.14 -5.61
CA PRO A 68 8.47 5.03 -5.37
C PRO A 68 7.85 4.48 -6.65
N ILE A 69 7.70 5.31 -7.68
CA ILE A 69 7.17 4.90 -8.99
C ILE A 69 8.13 3.93 -9.67
N TRP A 70 9.42 4.25 -9.69
CA TRP A 70 10.44 3.38 -10.29
C TRP A 70 10.59 2.06 -9.54
N ILE A 71 10.59 2.11 -8.20
CA ILE A 71 10.63 0.90 -7.38
C ILE A 71 9.38 0.04 -7.62
N ALA A 72 8.19 0.65 -7.70
CA ALA A 72 6.96 -0.07 -8.00
C ALA A 72 7.05 -0.80 -9.34
N LEU A 73 7.49 -0.12 -10.41
CA LEU A 73 7.66 -0.71 -11.73
C LEU A 73 8.64 -1.88 -11.72
N ILE A 74 9.81 -1.72 -11.10
CA ILE A 74 10.81 -2.79 -10.99
C ILE A 74 10.19 -4.00 -10.27
N LEU A 75 9.59 -3.79 -9.09
CA LEU A 75 9.01 -4.87 -8.30
C LEU A 75 7.90 -5.61 -9.04
N VAL A 76 7.01 -4.90 -9.73
CA VAL A 76 5.95 -5.54 -10.51
C VAL A 76 6.51 -6.30 -11.72
N LEU A 77 7.47 -5.73 -12.45
CA LEU A 77 8.08 -6.42 -13.60
C LEU A 77 8.79 -7.72 -13.18
N PHE A 78 9.62 -7.67 -12.13
CA PHE A 78 10.27 -8.86 -11.60
C PHE A 78 9.27 -9.84 -10.97
N GLY A 79 8.22 -9.34 -10.33
CA GLY A 79 7.12 -10.15 -9.81
C GLY A 79 6.40 -10.92 -10.90
N GLN A 80 6.19 -10.31 -12.07
CA GLN A 80 5.62 -10.97 -13.24
C GLN A 80 6.56 -12.01 -13.84
N MET A 81 7.82 -11.65 -14.09
CA MET A 81 8.80 -12.57 -14.71
C MET A 81 9.00 -13.84 -13.87
N GLY A 82 8.99 -13.73 -12.55
CA GLY A 82 9.17 -14.85 -11.64
C GLY A 82 7.88 -15.45 -11.06
N SER A 83 6.70 -14.97 -11.46
CA SER A 83 5.41 -15.35 -10.85
C SER A 83 5.36 -15.16 -9.31
N PHE A 84 6.13 -14.18 -8.80
CA PHE A 84 6.20 -13.87 -7.37
C PHE A 84 5.12 -12.84 -7.00
N ASN A 85 3.93 -13.32 -6.64
CA ASN A 85 2.81 -12.47 -6.21
C ASN A 85 3.17 -11.48 -5.09
N THR A 86 4.03 -11.89 -4.16
CA THR A 86 4.54 -11.02 -3.10
C THR A 86 5.23 -9.76 -3.64
N LEU A 87 6.01 -9.87 -4.71
CA LEU A 87 6.67 -8.72 -5.34
C LEU A 87 5.66 -7.81 -6.03
N ASN A 88 4.63 -8.38 -6.68
CA ASN A 88 3.54 -7.60 -7.26
C ASN A 88 2.82 -6.76 -6.19
N TYR A 89 2.56 -7.35 -5.02
CA TYR A 89 1.90 -6.65 -3.90
C TYR A 89 2.78 -5.55 -3.32
N PHE A 90 4.08 -5.81 -3.23
CA PHE A 90 5.03 -4.80 -2.78
C PHE A 90 5.12 -3.65 -3.77
N GLY A 91 5.20 -3.97 -5.07
CA GLY A 91 5.14 -2.99 -6.14
C GLY A 91 3.87 -2.13 -6.09
N PHE A 92 2.71 -2.75 -5.86
CA PHE A 92 1.45 -2.02 -5.68
C PHE A 92 1.46 -1.08 -4.46
N ALA A 93 1.98 -1.53 -3.32
CA ALA A 93 2.11 -0.68 -2.13
C ALA A 93 3.07 0.51 -2.38
N PHE A 94 4.18 0.28 -3.08
CA PHE A 94 5.07 1.37 -3.53
C PHE A 94 4.37 2.33 -4.50
N ALA A 95 3.56 1.82 -5.43
CA ALA A 95 2.80 2.64 -6.37
C ALA A 95 1.83 3.56 -5.63
N LEU A 96 1.09 3.04 -4.64
CA LEU A 96 0.21 3.85 -3.79
C LEU A 96 0.96 4.89 -2.98
N SER A 97 2.17 4.58 -2.49
CA SER A 97 3.01 5.54 -1.78
C SER A 97 3.46 6.72 -2.65
N ALA A 98 3.43 6.59 -3.98
CA ALA A 98 3.73 7.69 -4.90
C ALA A 98 2.65 8.79 -4.90
N LEU A 99 1.47 8.53 -4.32
CA LEU A 99 0.41 9.54 -4.13
C LEU A 99 0.72 10.52 -2.99
N ILE A 100 1.76 10.24 -2.21
CA ILE A 100 2.22 11.10 -1.11
C ILE A 100 3.73 11.40 -1.28
N PRO A 101 4.26 12.43 -0.60
CA PRO A 101 5.65 12.84 -0.77
C PRO A 101 6.57 11.85 -0.06
N TRP A 102 7.42 11.15 -0.83
CA TRP A 102 8.21 10.04 -0.31
C TRP A 102 9.14 10.42 0.84
N GLN A 103 9.21 9.53 1.84
CA GLN A 103 10.17 9.57 2.93
C GLN A 103 10.54 8.15 3.35
N TRP A 104 11.81 7.93 3.70
CA TRP A 104 12.30 6.62 4.14
C TRP A 104 11.48 5.94 5.26
N PRO A 105 10.94 6.65 6.27
CA PRO A 105 10.12 6.02 7.29
C PRO A 105 8.80 5.40 6.78
N PHE A 106 8.34 5.75 5.57
CA PHE A 106 7.18 5.08 4.95
C PHE A 106 7.48 3.64 4.53
N LEU A 107 8.74 3.21 4.51
CA LEU A 107 9.06 1.80 4.32
C LEU A 107 8.40 0.90 5.37
N ALA A 108 8.24 1.36 6.62
CA ALA A 108 7.53 0.59 7.64
C ALA A 108 6.02 0.49 7.34
N TRP A 109 5.41 1.54 6.79
CA TRP A 109 4.02 1.51 6.35
C TRP A 109 3.83 0.56 5.16
N ILE A 110 4.75 0.59 4.18
CA ILE A 110 4.77 -0.34 3.04
C ILE A 110 5.00 -1.78 3.51
N ALA A 111 5.98 -2.01 4.40
CA ALA A 111 6.23 -3.33 4.98
C ALA A 111 5.01 -3.87 5.75
N GLY A 112 4.24 -2.97 6.37
CA GLY A 112 2.94 -3.28 6.96
C GLY A 112 2.01 -4.01 5.99
N SER A 113 1.97 -3.64 4.71
CA SER A 113 1.11 -4.33 3.73
C SER A 113 1.47 -5.80 3.54
N LEU A 114 2.77 -6.15 3.55
CA LEU A 114 3.21 -7.56 3.46
C LEU A 114 2.77 -8.40 4.65
N SER A 115 2.82 -7.80 5.84
CA SER A 115 2.53 -8.52 7.06
C SER A 115 1.08 -9.01 7.10
N TRP A 116 0.12 -8.23 6.59
CA TRP A 116 -1.29 -8.61 6.62
C TRP A 116 -1.85 -9.14 5.29
N MET A 117 -1.24 -8.83 4.13
CA MET A 117 -1.70 -9.31 2.81
C MET A 117 -1.22 -10.76 2.50
N PRO A 118 0.05 -11.02 2.10
CA PRO A 118 0.51 -12.37 1.77
C PRO A 118 0.85 -13.23 3.00
N ALA A 119 1.53 -12.68 4.00
CA ALA A 119 2.10 -13.49 5.09
C ALA A 119 1.01 -14.09 5.99
N LEU A 120 0.09 -13.26 6.48
CA LEU A 120 -1.07 -13.76 7.23
C LEU A 120 -2.06 -14.49 6.30
N GLY A 121 -2.17 -14.08 5.03
CA GLY A 121 -2.90 -14.80 3.97
C GLY A 121 -2.68 -16.31 3.99
N TRP A 122 -1.42 -16.66 3.81
CA TRP A 122 -1.01 -18.04 3.64
C TRP A 122 -0.78 -18.75 4.96
N VAL A 123 0.03 -18.19 5.87
CA VAL A 123 0.40 -18.88 7.12
C VAL A 123 -0.74 -18.84 8.15
N GLY A 124 -1.39 -17.68 8.28
CA GLY A 124 -2.40 -17.47 9.32
C GLY A 124 -3.66 -18.30 9.13
N SER A 125 -4.03 -18.59 7.88
CA SER A 125 -5.27 -19.32 7.56
C SER A 125 -5.21 -20.79 7.96
N TYR A 126 -4.01 -21.40 7.96
CA TYR A 126 -3.83 -22.79 8.41
C TYR A 126 -3.64 -22.92 9.92
N VAL A 127 -2.98 -21.96 10.56
CA VAL A 127 -2.56 -22.12 11.97
C VAL A 127 -3.59 -21.51 12.94
N PHE A 128 -4.12 -20.32 12.67
CA PHE A 128 -5.01 -19.61 13.60
C PHE A 128 -6.13 -18.84 12.89
N PRO A 129 -7.11 -19.53 12.28
CA PRO A 129 -8.14 -18.90 11.46
C PRO A 129 -9.07 -17.94 12.22
N SER A 130 -9.23 -18.11 13.54
CA SER A 130 -10.11 -17.26 14.37
C SER A 130 -9.52 -15.90 14.73
N ILE A 131 -8.19 -15.77 14.84
CA ILE A 131 -7.52 -14.53 15.25
C ILE A 131 -6.90 -13.76 14.07
N ILE A 132 -6.91 -14.35 12.87
CA ILE A 132 -6.26 -13.77 11.70
C ILE A 132 -6.81 -12.38 11.34
N VAL A 133 -8.14 -12.22 11.37
CA VAL A 133 -8.82 -10.97 11.03
C VAL A 133 -8.44 -9.85 12.01
N PRO A 134 -8.60 -10.01 13.34
CA PRO A 134 -8.21 -8.95 14.28
C PRO A 134 -6.72 -8.61 14.18
N VAL A 135 -5.83 -9.59 14.00
CA VAL A 135 -4.39 -9.32 13.83
C VAL A 135 -4.12 -8.50 12.57
N ARG A 136 -4.76 -8.81 11.43
CA ARG A 136 -4.62 -8.01 10.21
C ARG A 136 -5.06 -6.56 10.40
N ILE A 137 -6.19 -6.34 11.08
CA ILE A 137 -6.71 -5.01 11.37
C ILE A 137 -5.73 -4.25 12.28
N ILE A 138 -5.25 -4.87 13.36
CA ILE A 138 -4.29 -4.25 14.28
C ILE A 138 -3.01 -3.83 13.55
N LEU A 139 -2.46 -4.70 12.69
CA LEU A 139 -1.28 -4.39 11.89
C LEU A 139 -1.53 -3.26 10.88
N ALA A 140 -2.70 -3.26 10.22
CA ALA A 140 -3.10 -2.20 9.32
C ALA A 140 -3.24 -0.85 10.05
N VAL A 141 -3.88 -0.84 11.23
CA VAL A 141 -4.01 0.35 12.09
C VAL A 141 -2.63 0.85 12.51
N ALA A 142 -1.75 -0.03 13.01
CA ALA A 142 -0.41 0.34 13.47
C ALA A 142 0.41 0.95 12.33
N ALA A 143 0.39 0.35 11.14
CA ALA A 143 1.08 0.87 9.96
C ALA A 143 0.50 2.23 9.50
N ALA A 144 -0.83 2.39 9.52
CA ALA A 144 -1.48 3.64 9.15
C ALA A 144 -1.16 4.77 10.15
N LEU A 145 -1.23 4.49 11.46
CA LEU A 145 -0.85 5.44 12.51
C LEU A 145 0.62 5.85 12.38
N TRP A 146 1.52 4.90 12.11
CA TRP A 146 2.92 5.20 11.85
C TRP A 146 3.09 6.17 10.67
N ALA A 147 2.43 5.91 9.55
CA ALA A 147 2.48 6.81 8.40
C ALA A 147 1.97 8.21 8.73
N LEU A 148 0.87 8.32 9.50
CA LEU A 148 0.33 9.61 9.94
C LEU A 148 1.32 10.39 10.82
N ILE A 149 1.95 9.72 11.79
CA ILE A 149 2.99 10.31 12.65
C ILE A 149 4.15 10.85 11.79
N VAL A 150 4.63 10.05 10.83
CA VAL A 150 5.72 10.45 9.92
C VAL A 150 5.34 11.67 9.08
N MET A 151 4.10 11.72 8.58
CA MET A 151 3.61 12.84 7.76
C MET A 151 3.57 14.16 8.53
N TRP A 152 3.25 14.12 9.82
CA TRP A 152 3.10 15.33 10.64
C TRP A 152 4.37 15.74 11.38
N ARG A 153 5.35 14.84 11.54
CA ARG A 153 6.61 15.15 12.24
C ARG A 153 7.58 16.03 11.43
N LYS A 154 7.48 16.06 10.10
CA LYS A 154 8.43 16.77 9.20
C LYS A 154 7.92 18.11 8.67
N ARG A 155 6.91 18.68 9.31
CA ARG A 155 6.44 20.05 9.04
C ARG A 155 6.77 20.91 10.24
#